data_AF-A0A7V0IY71-F1
#
_entry.id   AF-A0A7V0IY71-F1
#
_cell.length_a   1.000
_cell.length_b   1.000
_cell.length_c   1.000
_cell.angle_alpha   90.00
_cell.angle_beta   90.00
_cell.angle_gamma   90.00
#
_symmetry.space_group_name_H-M   'P 1'
#
loop_
_entity.id
_entity.type
_entity.pdbx_description
1 polymer ?
#
loop_
_entity_poly.entity_id
_entity_poly.type
_entity_poly.pdbx_seq_one_letter_code
_entity_poly.pdbx_strand_id
1 'polypeptide(L)'
;MKRGKGAVDFDDRTIKFMDWHCVKPNSLLPLQEYMLILKRSANAEIKSSDVSGRNYGFAGWVTNIMIINNIEIIAATILPASFAGYIVWRSRRKKRIARTRAAVVFRNKILAELQGLYPVPRRLKDDVFSRFRESIPGIESAAAEFRHFVPTSSKNSFDTALKNYCEHCNKITWGSCVTFNIMPGEGKPEDIGPKEIFRQNVNALLFFAKET
;
A
#
# COMPACT_ATOMS: atom_id res chain seq x y z
N MET A 1 -36.44 -35.86 10.05
CA MET A 1 -35.95 -35.77 11.45
C MET A 1 -35.73 -34.30 11.79
N LYS A 2 -36.64 -33.70 12.56
CA LYS A 2 -36.64 -32.27 12.95
C LYS A 2 -35.74 -32.06 14.18
N ARG A 3 -34.81 -31.11 14.13
CA ARG A 3 -34.14 -30.41 15.26
C ARG A 3 -33.57 -29.12 14.65
N GLY A 4 -33.67 -27.92 15.19
CA GLY A 4 -34.16 -27.40 16.45
C GLY A 4 -33.61 -25.98 16.54
N LYS A 5 -34.48 -25.00 16.80
CA LYS A 5 -34.20 -23.57 16.89
C LYS A 5 -33.16 -23.26 17.98
N GLY A 6 -32.31 -22.28 17.72
CA GLY A 6 -31.51 -21.56 18.72
C GLY A 6 -31.38 -20.11 18.28
N ALA A 7 -32.40 -19.31 18.60
CA ALA A 7 -32.35 -17.86 18.48
C ALA A 7 -31.47 -17.33 19.63
N VAL A 8 -30.49 -16.49 19.30
CA VAL A 8 -29.75 -15.70 20.28
C VAL A 8 -30.21 -14.27 20.10
N ASP A 9 -30.99 -13.79 21.07
CA ASP A 9 -31.34 -12.39 21.25
C ASP A 9 -30.06 -11.58 21.43
N PHE A 10 -29.83 -10.62 20.53
CA PHE A 10 -28.77 -9.63 20.68
C PHE A 10 -29.42 -8.34 21.20
N ASP A 11 -29.23 -8.11 22.49
CA ASP A 11 -29.81 -7.02 23.27
C ASP A 11 -29.33 -5.66 22.73
N ASP A 12 -30.30 -4.86 22.29
CA ASP A 12 -30.17 -3.55 21.67
C ASP A 12 -29.93 -2.48 22.76
N ARG A 13 -28.68 -2.36 23.20
CA ARG A 13 -28.22 -1.22 24.01
C ARG A 13 -27.37 -0.28 23.19
N THR A 14 -28.07 0.55 22.41
CA THR A 14 -27.85 2.00 22.24
C THR A 14 -26.63 2.58 22.97
N ILE A 15 -25.45 2.39 22.40
CA ILE A 15 -24.31 3.27 22.63
C ILE A 15 -24.55 4.50 21.74
N LYS A 16 -25.03 5.58 22.35
CA LYS A 16 -25.04 6.91 21.72
C LYS A 16 -23.59 7.27 21.39
N PHE A 17 -23.22 7.10 20.12
CA PHE A 17 -22.05 7.75 19.54
C PHE A 17 -22.24 9.25 19.73
N MET A 18 -21.41 9.87 20.58
CA MET A 18 -21.27 11.31 20.56
C MET A 18 -20.78 11.72 19.18
N ASP A 19 -21.58 12.54 18.51
CA ASP A 19 -21.20 13.28 17.31
C ASP A 19 -19.90 14.05 17.58
N TRP A 20 -18.80 13.54 17.03
CA TRP A 20 -17.48 14.17 17.01
C TRP A 20 -17.23 14.82 15.65
N HIS A 21 -18.22 15.51 15.11
CA HIS A 21 -18.05 16.34 13.94
C HIS A 21 -17.62 17.76 14.33
N CYS A 22 -16.55 18.21 13.65
CA CYS A 22 -15.98 19.55 13.62
C CYS A 22 -14.94 19.93 14.68
N VAL A 23 -13.77 19.26 14.64
CA VAL A 23 -12.49 19.93 14.94
C VAL A 23 -11.64 19.93 13.68
N LYS A 24 -11.44 21.11 13.10
CA LYS A 24 -10.54 21.34 11.95
C LYS A 24 -9.12 20.90 12.33
N PRO A 25 -8.46 20.01 11.57
CA PRO A 25 -7.11 19.57 11.89
C PRO A 25 -6.09 20.56 11.32
N ASN A 26 -5.97 21.75 11.91
CA ASN A 26 -4.94 22.71 11.50
C ASN A 26 -4.41 23.64 12.60
N SER A 27 -4.72 23.37 13.87
CA SER A 27 -4.00 23.96 14.99
C SER A 27 -3.28 22.84 15.73
N LEU A 28 -1.99 22.66 15.43
CA LEU A 28 -1.03 22.11 16.36
C LEU A 28 -1.08 23.00 17.60
N LEU A 29 -1.99 22.70 18.53
CA LEU A 29 -1.85 23.21 19.88
C LEU A 29 -0.53 22.64 20.39
N PRO A 30 0.43 23.49 20.81
CA PRO A 30 1.71 23.01 21.28
C PRO A 30 1.45 22.06 22.45
N LEU A 31 2.18 20.95 22.50
CA LEU A 31 2.12 19.94 23.58
C LEU A 31 2.07 20.54 25.00
N GLN A 32 2.54 21.78 25.16
CA GLN A 32 2.43 22.58 26.38
C GLN A 32 1.00 22.86 26.84
N GLU A 33 0.03 23.12 25.96
CA GLU A 33 -1.36 23.38 26.38
C GLU A 33 -2.07 22.12 26.87
N TYR A 34 -1.85 20.99 26.22
CA TYR A 34 -2.38 19.70 26.68
C TYR A 34 -1.79 19.30 28.05
N MET A 35 -0.49 19.55 28.26
CA MET A 35 0.15 19.38 29.58
C MET A 35 -0.45 20.30 30.65
N LEU A 36 -0.83 21.53 30.29
CA LEU A 36 -1.42 22.50 31.21
C LEU A 36 -2.85 22.12 31.62
N ILE A 37 -3.64 21.59 30.68
CA ILE A 37 -5.00 21.09 30.95
C ILE A 37 -4.94 19.87 31.87
N LEU A 38 -4.03 18.92 31.61
CA LEU A 38 -3.83 17.75 32.49
C LEU A 38 -3.35 18.14 33.89
N LYS A 39 -2.42 19.10 34.01
CA LYS A 39 -2.01 19.64 35.33
C LYS A 39 -3.15 20.31 36.09
N ARG A 40 -4.04 21.03 35.41
CA ARG A 40 -5.20 21.68 36.05
C ARG A 40 -6.24 20.66 36.51
N SER A 41 -6.47 19.60 35.73
CA SER A 41 -7.35 18.48 36.11
C SER A 41 -6.85 17.76 37.37
N ALA A 42 -5.56 17.42 37.43
CA ALA A 42 -4.97 16.74 38.57
C ALA A 42 -5.01 17.59 39.87
N ASN A 43 -4.78 18.90 39.75
CA ASN A 43 -4.84 19.80 40.90
C ASN A 43 -6.25 20.08 41.42
N ALA A 44 -7.28 19.89 40.61
CA ALA A 44 -8.68 20.05 41.03
C ALA A 44 -9.15 18.88 41.91
N GLU A 45 -8.68 17.66 41.66
CA GLU A 45 -9.00 16.49 42.49
C GLU A 45 -8.36 16.56 43.88
N ILE A 46 -7.10 17.04 43.97
CA ILE A 46 -6.35 17.17 45.25
C ILE A 46 -7.05 18.13 46.23
N LYS A 47 -7.73 19.18 45.74
CA LYS A 47 -8.47 20.12 46.60
C LYS A 47 -9.78 19.56 47.15
N SER A 48 -10.36 18.52 46.56
CA SER A 48 -11.59 17.91 47.09
C SER A 48 -11.34 16.88 48.21
N SER A 49 -10.11 16.38 48.32
CA SER A 49 -9.70 15.41 49.35
C SER A 49 -9.34 16.03 50.71
N ASP A 50 -9.21 17.36 50.81
CA ASP A 50 -8.69 18.05 52.01
C ASP A 50 -9.75 18.34 53.10
N VAL A 51 -11.00 17.92 52.91
CA VAL A 51 -12.11 18.21 53.87
C VAL A 51 -12.50 16.99 54.71
N SER A 52 -11.80 15.86 54.60
CA SER A 52 -12.03 14.69 55.47
C SER A 52 -10.73 14.28 56.17
N GLY A 53 -10.43 14.95 57.28
CA GLY A 53 -9.43 14.49 58.24
C GLY A 53 -9.73 13.06 58.69
N ARG A 54 -9.03 12.08 58.11
CA ARG A 54 -8.94 10.71 58.62
C ARG A 54 -7.48 10.27 58.55
N ASN A 55 -7.00 9.79 59.70
CA ASN A 55 -5.70 9.15 59.89
C ASN A 55 -5.55 7.98 58.91
N TYR A 56 -4.98 8.23 57.74
CA TYR A 56 -4.36 7.18 56.94
C TYR A 56 -2.97 6.95 57.52
N GLY A 57 -2.85 5.97 58.42
CA GLY A 57 -1.54 5.50 58.90
C GLY A 57 -0.63 5.15 57.73
N PHE A 58 0.68 5.20 57.96
CA PHE A 58 1.81 4.95 57.05
C PHE A 58 1.54 3.99 55.87
N ALA A 59 0.78 2.92 56.09
CA ALA A 59 0.33 1.97 55.05
C ALA A 59 -0.46 2.60 53.88
N GLY A 60 -1.32 3.61 54.12
CA GLY A 60 -2.10 4.29 53.07
C GLY A 60 -1.28 5.27 52.22
N TRP A 61 -0.13 5.71 52.73
CA TRP A 61 0.81 6.56 52.00
C TRP A 61 1.63 5.74 51.01
N VAL A 62 2.07 4.54 51.43
CA VAL A 62 2.84 3.61 50.60
C VAL A 62 2.01 3.09 49.40
N THR A 63 0.72 2.81 49.59
CA THR A 63 -0.15 2.32 48.50
C THR A 63 -0.44 3.38 47.45
N ASN A 64 -0.64 4.65 47.83
CA ASN A 64 -0.82 5.74 46.87
C ASN A 64 0.43 6.01 46.03
N ILE A 65 1.62 5.95 46.63
CA ILE A 65 2.88 6.12 45.91
C ILE A 65 3.11 5.01 44.88
N MET A 66 2.76 3.77 45.24
CA MET A 66 2.87 2.64 44.30
C MET A 66 1.93 2.78 43.09
N ILE A 67 0.71 3.32 43.28
CA ILE A 67 -0.25 3.50 42.19
C ILE A 67 0.21 4.61 41.22
N ILE A 68 0.68 5.74 41.74
CA ILE A 68 1.14 6.88 40.92
C ILE A 68 2.36 6.48 40.07
N ASN A 69 3.34 5.80 40.66
CA ASN A 69 4.53 5.35 39.94
C ASN A 69 4.20 4.35 38.82
N ASN A 70 3.18 3.49 39.02
CA ASN A 70 2.74 2.55 37.99
C ASN A 70 2.08 3.27 36.80
N ILE A 71 1.27 4.30 37.07
CA ILE A 71 0.64 5.10 36.01
C ILE A 71 1.70 5.86 35.20
N GLU A 72 2.73 6.40 35.85
CA GLU A 72 3.83 7.09 35.16
C GLU A 72 4.61 6.13 34.25
N ILE A 73 4.90 4.91 34.71
CA ILE A 73 5.59 3.88 33.89
C ILE A 73 4.73 3.44 32.70
N ILE A 74 3.42 3.25 32.92
CA ILE A 74 2.47 2.88 31.86
C ILE A 74 2.36 4.02 30.82
N ALA A 75 2.24 5.27 31.28
CA ALA A 75 2.18 6.43 30.39
C ALA A 75 3.50 6.62 29.61
N ALA A 76 4.64 6.43 30.26
CA ALA A 76 5.97 6.55 29.65
C ALA A 76 6.23 5.51 28.55
N THR A 77 5.55 4.37 28.57
CA THR A 77 5.76 3.29 27.58
C THR A 77 4.72 3.29 26.48
N ILE A 78 3.45 3.57 26.80
CA ILE A 78 2.35 3.53 25.81
C ILE A 78 2.40 4.73 24.85
N LEU A 79 2.71 5.94 25.33
CA LEU A 79 2.73 7.14 24.49
C LEU A 79 3.78 7.07 23.37
N PRO A 80 5.05 6.71 23.65
CA PRO A 80 6.06 6.59 22.60
C PRO A 80 5.76 5.46 21.61
N ALA A 81 5.26 4.31 22.08
CA ALA A 81 4.89 3.20 21.23
C ALA A 81 3.78 3.61 20.24
N SER A 82 2.77 4.32 20.74
CA SER A 82 1.66 4.86 19.94
C SER A 82 2.15 5.87 18.90
N PHE A 83 3.05 6.77 19.30
CA PHE A 83 3.62 7.80 18.44
C PHE A 83 4.53 7.21 17.35
N ALA A 84 5.39 6.25 17.71
CA ALA A 84 6.23 5.51 16.77
C ALA A 84 5.37 4.73 15.77
N GLY A 85 4.33 4.04 16.24
CA GLY A 85 3.35 3.36 15.40
C GLY A 85 2.68 4.31 14.40
N TYR A 86 2.27 5.50 14.85
CA TYR A 86 1.68 6.53 13.99
C TYR A 86 2.65 7.05 12.92
N ILE A 87 3.92 7.32 13.27
CA ILE A 87 4.93 7.77 12.31
C ILE A 87 5.19 6.70 11.25
N VAL A 88 5.32 5.44 11.68
CA VAL A 88 5.51 4.30 10.77
C VAL A 88 4.30 4.14 9.85
N TRP A 89 3.08 4.19 10.38
CA TRP A 89 1.85 4.11 9.60
C TRP A 89 1.75 5.24 8.57
N ARG A 90 2.00 6.49 8.98
CA ARG A 90 1.96 7.66 8.09
C ARG A 90 3.00 7.56 6.99
N SER A 91 4.20 7.10 7.31
CA SER A 91 5.28 6.88 6.33
C SER A 91 4.93 5.78 5.34
N ARG A 92 4.37 4.66 5.80
CA ARG A 92 3.87 3.57 4.94
C ARG A 92 2.75 4.05 4.02
N ARG A 93 1.80 4.84 4.53
CA ARG A 93 0.69 5.41 3.74
C ARG A 93 1.20 6.34 2.64
N LYS A 94 2.14 7.24 2.95
CA LYS A 94 2.76 8.11 1.93
C LYS A 94 3.47 7.32 0.84
N LYS A 95 4.27 6.31 1.21
CA LYS A 95 4.96 5.43 0.26
C LYS A 95 3.97 4.68 -0.63
N ARG A 96 2.86 4.18 -0.08
CA ARG A 96 1.80 3.52 -0.86
C ARG A 96 1.15 4.46 -1.88
N ILE A 97 0.78 5.67 -1.48
CA ILE A 97 0.18 6.67 -2.38
C ILE A 97 1.16 7.10 -3.48
N ALA A 98 2.45 7.25 -3.15
CA ALA A 98 3.46 7.57 -4.15
C ALA A 98 3.61 6.45 -5.18
N ARG A 99 3.60 5.19 -4.73
CA ARG A 99 3.65 4.01 -5.61
C ARG A 99 2.45 3.93 -6.54
N THR A 100 1.23 4.10 -6.04
CA THR A 100 0.02 4.04 -6.88
C THR A 100 0.04 5.11 -7.96
N ARG A 101 0.48 6.34 -7.64
CA ARG A 101 0.65 7.41 -8.62
C ARG A 101 1.70 7.07 -9.67
N ALA A 102 2.87 6.59 -9.24
CA ALA A 102 3.95 6.19 -10.14
C ALA A 102 3.51 5.03 -11.06
N ALA A 103 2.73 4.08 -10.55
CA ALA A 103 2.20 2.96 -11.33
C ALA A 103 1.23 3.41 -12.41
N VAL A 104 0.34 4.37 -12.12
CA VAL A 104 -0.56 4.96 -13.12
C VAL A 104 0.25 5.67 -14.21
N VAL A 105 1.25 6.47 -13.82
CA VAL A 105 2.13 7.18 -14.79
C VAL A 105 2.88 6.18 -15.66
N PHE A 106 3.48 5.15 -15.06
CA PHE A 106 4.20 4.10 -15.77
C PHE A 106 3.31 3.35 -16.76
N ARG A 107 2.11 2.94 -16.32
CA ARG A 107 1.12 2.29 -17.18
C ARG A 107 0.73 3.17 -18.37
N ASN A 108 0.48 4.45 -18.13
CA ASN A 108 0.10 5.38 -19.19
C ASN A 108 1.24 5.59 -20.19
N LYS A 109 2.50 5.70 -19.71
CA LYS A 109 3.68 5.78 -20.57
C LYS A 109 3.84 4.54 -21.44
N ILE A 110 3.74 3.33 -20.85
CA ILE A 110 3.81 2.08 -21.63
C ILE A 110 2.72 2.02 -22.69
N LEU A 111 1.47 2.34 -22.33
CA LEU A 111 0.36 2.27 -23.28
C LEU A 111 0.46 3.32 -24.39
N ALA A 112 1.05 4.49 -24.10
CA ALA A 112 1.33 5.52 -25.10
C ALA A 112 2.41 5.07 -26.08
N GLU A 113 3.53 4.53 -25.59
CA GLU A 113 4.61 4.00 -26.44
C GLU A 113 4.12 2.83 -27.31
N LEU A 114 3.25 1.99 -26.76
CA LEU A 114 2.67 0.85 -27.46
C LEU A 114 1.41 1.18 -28.25
N GLN A 115 1.10 2.46 -28.48
CA GLN A 115 -0.10 2.85 -29.20
C GLN A 115 -0.11 2.29 -30.63
N GLY A 116 -1.11 1.45 -30.92
CA GLY A 116 -1.24 0.75 -32.19
C GLY A 116 -0.50 -0.59 -32.26
N LEU A 117 0.32 -0.93 -31.26
CA LEU A 117 0.89 -2.28 -31.07
C LEU A 117 0.13 -3.08 -30.01
N TYR A 118 -0.42 -2.39 -29.00
CA TYR A 118 -1.18 -2.97 -27.91
C TYR A 118 -2.55 -2.25 -27.76
N PRO A 119 -3.68 -2.98 -27.65
CA PRO A 119 -3.82 -4.44 -27.68
C PRO A 119 -3.47 -5.03 -29.05
N VAL A 120 -2.92 -6.26 -29.05
CA VAL A 120 -2.33 -6.88 -30.24
C VAL A 120 -3.39 -7.05 -31.35
N PRO A 121 -3.24 -6.42 -32.52
CA PRO A 121 -4.20 -6.53 -33.60
C PRO A 121 -4.16 -7.93 -34.22
N ARG A 122 -5.32 -8.39 -34.73
CA ARG A 122 -5.47 -9.73 -35.33
C ARG A 122 -4.47 -9.96 -36.47
N ARG A 123 -4.23 -8.92 -37.28
CA ARG A 123 -3.23 -8.91 -38.35
C ARG A 123 -2.20 -7.82 -38.03
N LEU A 124 -0.96 -8.24 -37.83
CA LEU A 124 0.18 -7.34 -37.84
C LEU A 124 0.56 -7.10 -39.30
N LYS A 125 1.02 -5.90 -39.61
CA LYS A 125 1.59 -5.56 -40.91
C LYS A 125 3.11 -5.49 -40.77
N ASP A 126 3.83 -5.62 -41.88
CA ASP A 126 5.29 -5.61 -41.95
C ASP A 126 5.92 -4.34 -41.35
N ASP A 127 5.26 -3.20 -41.53
CA ASP A 127 5.67 -1.87 -41.05
C ASP A 127 5.63 -1.72 -39.52
N VAL A 128 4.94 -2.62 -38.80
CA VAL A 128 4.83 -2.55 -37.34
C VAL A 128 6.09 -3.10 -36.65
N PHE A 129 6.94 -3.84 -37.35
CA PHE A 129 8.09 -4.51 -36.72
C PHE A 129 9.24 -3.56 -36.38
N SER A 130 9.43 -2.48 -37.14
CA SER A 130 10.35 -1.41 -36.76
C SER A 130 9.90 -0.72 -35.47
N ARG A 131 8.57 -0.53 -35.31
CA ARG A 131 7.99 0.13 -34.13
C ARG A 131 8.23 -0.64 -32.83
N PHE A 132 8.36 -1.97 -32.85
CA PHE A 132 8.74 -2.74 -31.65
C PHE A 132 10.12 -2.34 -31.13
N ARG A 133 11.08 -2.09 -32.02
CA ARG A 133 12.44 -1.67 -31.65
C ARG A 133 12.46 -0.21 -31.21
N GLU A 134 11.70 0.64 -31.89
CA GLU A 134 11.55 2.05 -31.54
C GLU A 134 10.91 2.24 -30.15
N SER A 135 10.02 1.33 -29.73
CA SER A 135 9.39 1.41 -28.40
C SER A 135 10.31 1.02 -27.23
N ILE A 136 11.42 0.30 -27.49
CA ILE A 136 12.36 -0.16 -26.45
C ILE A 136 12.89 1.00 -25.58
N PRO A 137 13.53 2.05 -26.14
CA PRO A 137 14.10 3.12 -25.33
C PRO A 137 13.05 3.88 -24.50
N GLY A 138 11.83 4.08 -25.03
CA GLY A 138 10.74 4.73 -24.29
C GLY A 138 10.30 3.91 -23.08
N ILE A 139 10.19 2.59 -23.24
CA ILE A 139 9.80 1.68 -22.16
C ILE A 139 10.93 1.50 -21.14
N GLU A 140 12.19 1.42 -21.56
CA GLU A 140 13.34 1.38 -20.65
C GLU A 140 13.44 2.66 -19.80
N SER A 141 13.22 3.81 -20.42
CA SER A 141 13.17 5.10 -19.70
C SER A 141 12.04 5.13 -18.67
N ALA A 142 10.82 4.75 -19.06
CA ALA A 142 9.68 4.68 -18.15
C ALA A 142 9.91 3.66 -17.01
N ALA A 143 10.54 2.52 -17.32
CA ALA A 143 10.86 1.50 -16.35
C ALA A 143 11.93 1.95 -15.35
N ALA A 144 12.95 2.70 -15.81
CA ALA A 144 13.98 3.26 -14.94
C ALA A 144 13.37 4.22 -13.89
N GLU A 145 12.44 5.08 -14.30
CA GLU A 145 11.70 5.95 -13.37
C GLU A 145 10.85 5.15 -12.37
N PHE A 146 10.14 4.12 -12.84
CA PHE A 146 9.26 3.33 -11.99
C PHE A 146 10.02 2.40 -11.02
N ARG A 147 11.21 1.95 -11.39
CA ARG A 147 12.06 1.01 -10.61
C ARG A 147 12.33 1.48 -9.18
N HIS A 148 12.36 2.79 -8.94
CA HIS A 148 12.52 3.35 -7.59
C HIS A 148 11.33 3.07 -6.66
N PHE A 149 10.15 2.87 -7.24
CA PHE A 149 8.90 2.63 -6.51
C PHE A 149 8.62 1.13 -6.30
N VAL A 150 9.24 0.27 -7.11
CA VAL A 150 9.13 -1.20 -7.03
C VAL A 150 9.73 -1.71 -5.70
N PRO A 151 9.00 -2.56 -4.94
CA PRO A 151 9.53 -3.22 -3.76
C PRO A 151 10.84 -3.97 -4.04
N THR A 152 11.81 -3.91 -3.12
CA THR A 152 13.11 -4.58 -3.30
C THR A 152 12.97 -6.08 -3.57
N SER A 153 11.96 -6.74 -2.98
CA SER A 153 11.68 -8.16 -3.18
C SER A 153 11.26 -8.51 -4.62
N SER A 154 10.66 -7.57 -5.36
CA SER A 154 10.17 -7.80 -6.73
C SER A 154 11.00 -7.10 -7.81
N LYS A 155 12.05 -6.36 -7.45
CA LYS A 155 12.94 -5.68 -8.41
C LYS A 155 13.58 -6.64 -9.41
N ASN A 156 14.05 -7.81 -8.97
CA ASN A 156 14.67 -8.78 -9.87
C ASN A 156 13.68 -9.33 -10.91
N SER A 157 12.45 -9.62 -10.48
CA SER A 157 11.37 -10.06 -11.37
C SER A 157 10.97 -8.97 -12.35
N PHE A 158 10.94 -7.71 -11.91
CA PHE A 158 10.68 -6.56 -12.77
C PHE A 158 11.77 -6.37 -13.82
N ASP A 159 13.04 -6.38 -13.42
CA ASP A 159 14.19 -6.24 -14.32
C ASP A 159 14.24 -7.40 -15.34
N THR A 160 13.84 -8.61 -14.92
CA THR A 160 13.75 -9.78 -15.80
C THR A 160 12.60 -9.63 -16.80
N ALA A 161 11.43 -9.15 -16.38
CA ALA A 161 10.31 -8.89 -17.28
C ALA A 161 10.67 -7.82 -18.33
N LEU A 162 11.39 -6.76 -17.92
CA LEU A 162 11.89 -5.74 -18.83
C LEU A 162 12.89 -6.32 -19.83
N LYS A 163 13.85 -7.10 -19.36
CA LYS A 163 14.83 -7.78 -20.23
C LYS A 163 14.16 -8.69 -21.24
N ASN A 164 13.19 -9.51 -20.81
CA ASN A 164 12.44 -10.40 -21.70
C ASN A 164 11.67 -9.61 -22.77
N TYR A 165 11.07 -8.48 -22.38
CA TYR A 165 10.42 -7.57 -23.31
C TYR A 165 11.40 -7.03 -24.36
N CYS A 166 12.54 -6.46 -23.94
CA CYS A 166 13.53 -5.87 -24.84
C CYS A 166 14.15 -6.93 -25.78
N GLU A 167 14.50 -8.10 -25.25
CA GLU A 167 15.03 -9.20 -26.06
C GLU A 167 14.02 -9.68 -27.11
N HIS A 168 12.75 -9.83 -26.71
CA HIS A 168 11.69 -10.25 -27.63
C HIS A 168 11.48 -9.22 -28.73
N CYS A 169 11.41 -7.93 -28.38
CA CYS A 169 11.22 -6.85 -29.37
C CYS A 169 12.41 -6.69 -30.32
N ASN A 170 13.62 -7.06 -29.90
CA ASN A 170 14.78 -7.09 -30.78
C ASN A 170 14.78 -8.27 -31.76
N LYS A 171 14.36 -9.45 -31.27
CA LYS A 171 14.36 -10.72 -32.03
C LYS A 171 13.13 -10.90 -32.92
N ILE A 172 12.00 -10.26 -32.59
CA ILE A 172 10.76 -10.43 -33.33
C ILE A 172 10.91 -9.89 -34.77
N THR A 173 10.55 -10.73 -35.73
CA THR A 173 10.57 -10.40 -37.16
C THR A 173 9.24 -10.76 -37.80
N TRP A 174 8.91 -10.12 -38.92
CA TRP A 174 7.74 -10.52 -39.70
C TRP A 174 7.76 -11.99 -40.09
N GLY A 175 8.92 -12.47 -40.56
CA GLY A 175 9.14 -13.87 -40.90
C GLY A 175 8.74 -14.81 -39.76
N SER A 176 9.20 -14.56 -38.54
CA SER A 176 8.83 -15.37 -37.37
C SER A 176 7.31 -15.41 -37.10
N CYS A 177 6.60 -14.30 -37.33
CA CYS A 177 5.15 -14.24 -37.18
C CYS A 177 4.40 -14.93 -38.32
N VAL A 178 4.90 -14.82 -39.55
CA VAL A 178 4.27 -15.40 -40.74
C VAL A 178 4.47 -16.91 -40.77
N THR A 179 5.68 -17.40 -40.51
CA THR A 179 5.98 -18.85 -40.43
C THR A 179 5.07 -19.54 -39.42
N PHE A 180 4.84 -18.94 -38.25
CA PHE A 180 3.92 -19.48 -37.25
C PHE A 180 2.46 -19.52 -37.72
N ASN A 181 2.01 -18.56 -38.55
CA ASN A 181 0.63 -18.54 -39.06
C ASN A 181 0.41 -19.46 -40.27
N ILE A 182 1.45 -19.69 -41.10
CA ILE A 182 1.34 -20.49 -42.33
C ILE A 182 1.61 -21.99 -42.06
N MET A 183 2.45 -22.32 -41.08
CA MET A 183 2.74 -23.71 -40.68
C MET A 183 2.26 -23.98 -39.25
N PRO A 184 0.94 -24.06 -38.99
CA PRO A 184 0.39 -24.32 -37.66
C PRO A 184 0.63 -25.77 -37.14
N GLY A 185 1.67 -26.46 -37.62
CA GLY A 185 1.98 -27.85 -37.25
C GLY A 185 3.47 -28.23 -37.20
N GLU A 186 4.39 -27.32 -37.53
CA GLU A 186 5.84 -27.55 -37.29
C GLU A 186 6.29 -27.08 -35.90
N GLY A 187 5.48 -26.23 -35.26
CA GLY A 187 5.61 -25.95 -33.82
C GLY A 187 4.99 -27.09 -33.02
N LYS A 188 5.60 -27.44 -31.88
CA LYS A 188 4.98 -28.36 -30.93
C LYS A 188 3.60 -27.80 -30.55
N PRO A 189 2.60 -28.64 -30.20
CA PRO A 189 1.26 -28.17 -29.82
C PRO A 189 1.24 -27.19 -28.62
N GLU A 190 2.38 -26.98 -27.97
CA GLU A 190 2.60 -26.06 -26.85
C GLU A 190 3.28 -24.73 -27.27
N ASP A 191 3.68 -24.55 -28.54
CA ASP A 191 4.42 -23.37 -28.97
C ASP A 191 3.55 -22.12 -28.97
N ILE A 192 3.86 -21.22 -28.03
CA ILE A 192 3.22 -19.92 -27.87
C ILE A 192 3.74 -19.01 -28.99
N GLY A 193 2.84 -18.56 -29.88
CA GLY A 193 3.22 -17.71 -31.00
C GLY A 193 3.89 -16.39 -30.56
N PRO A 194 4.77 -15.78 -31.38
CA PRO A 194 5.54 -14.58 -31.03
C PRO A 194 4.67 -13.37 -30.64
N LYS A 195 3.45 -13.30 -31.18
CA LYS A 195 2.43 -12.30 -30.79
C LYS A 195 1.97 -12.47 -29.35
N GLU A 196 1.80 -13.72 -28.94
CA GLU A 196 1.34 -14.07 -27.60
C GLU A 196 2.46 -13.87 -26.57
N ILE A 197 3.70 -14.21 -26.92
CA ILE A 197 4.88 -13.89 -26.09
C ILE A 197 4.98 -12.38 -25.86
N PHE A 198 4.79 -11.55 -26.90
CA PHE A 198 4.76 -10.09 -26.74
C PHE A 198 3.67 -9.66 -25.77
N ARG A 199 2.44 -10.18 -25.93
CA ARG A 199 1.32 -9.90 -25.03
C ARG A 199 1.64 -10.27 -23.59
N GLN A 200 2.24 -11.44 -23.36
CA GLN A 200 2.63 -11.90 -22.03
C GLN A 200 3.70 -11.00 -21.40
N ASN A 201 4.72 -10.59 -22.17
CA ASN A 201 5.77 -9.69 -21.67
C ASN A 201 5.21 -8.31 -21.29
N VAL A 202 4.34 -7.73 -22.12
CA VAL A 202 3.67 -6.45 -21.79
C VAL A 202 2.78 -6.60 -20.56
N ASN A 203 2.01 -7.68 -20.46
CA ASN A 203 1.18 -7.96 -19.29
C ASN A 203 2.02 -8.16 -18.02
N ALA A 204 3.17 -8.82 -18.11
CA ALA A 204 4.09 -8.99 -16.99
C ALA A 204 4.63 -7.64 -16.49
N LEU A 205 4.96 -6.71 -17.40
CA LEU A 205 5.35 -5.35 -17.01
C LEU A 205 4.19 -4.59 -16.35
N LEU A 206 2.99 -4.67 -16.94
CA LEU A 206 1.80 -4.01 -16.41
C LEU A 206 1.30 -4.63 -15.08
N PHE A 207 1.64 -5.88 -14.79
CA PHE A 207 1.30 -6.54 -13.53
C PHE A 207 1.87 -5.80 -12.32
N PHE A 208 3.12 -5.33 -12.41
CA PHE A 208 3.76 -4.54 -11.37
C PHE A 208 3.09 -3.17 -11.15
N ALA A 209 2.36 -2.67 -12.15
CA ALA A 209 1.57 -1.44 -12.04
C ALA A 209 0.13 -1.68 -11.50
N LYS A 210 -0.30 -2.95 -11.39
CA LYS A 210 -1.64 -3.33 -10.91
C LYS A 210 -1.63 -3.74 -9.43
N GLU A 211 -0.53 -4.31 -8.94
CA GLU A 211 -0.38 -4.74 -7.53
C GLU A 211 -0.14 -3.60 -6.52
N THR A 212 0.03 -2.36 -6.99
CA THR A 212 0.31 -1.17 -6.15
C THR A 212 -0.94 -0.39 -5.78
#